data_AF-A0A258I092-F1
#
_entry.id   AF-A0A258I092-F1
#
_cell.length_a   1.000
_cell.length_b   1.000
_cell.length_c   1.000
_cell.angle_alpha   90.00
_cell.angle_beta   90.00
_cell.angle_gamma   90.00
#
_symmetry.space_group_name_H-M   'P 1'
#
loop_
_entity.id
_entity.type
_entity.pdbx_description
1 polymer ?
#
loop_
_entity_poly.entity_id
_entity_poly.type
_entity_poly.pdbx_seq_one_letter_code
_entity_poly.pdbx_strand_id
1 'polypeptide(L)'
;MKSFFRNVSPRRAVIDFWQVLGTPSDYRVIALVLATIITGTIFVALGSEGGRGLPDPPKVIYFPSLIEGRTDAEILAENFAATAKVRAEEAEEEARQERMRQMYRAVGDATGVDTAKAYAEGKAERAAEKAKLEAEREAILDKHLIDNPVFDEAKKAGLAKAP
;
A
#
# COMPACT_ATOMS: atom_id res chain seq x y z
N MET A 1 36.14 26.24 -2.70
CA MET A 1 36.22 25.76 -1.29
C MET A 1 37.52 25.04 -0.92
N LYS A 2 38.21 24.29 -1.81
CA LYS A 2 39.44 23.55 -1.46
C LYS A 2 40.68 24.41 -1.11
N SER A 3 40.71 25.70 -1.47
CA SER A 3 41.85 26.60 -1.22
C SER A 3 41.94 27.08 0.24
N PHE A 4 40.80 27.21 0.95
CA PHE A 4 40.73 27.76 2.30
C PHE A 4 41.44 26.86 3.34
N PHE A 5 41.23 25.54 3.24
CA PHE A 5 41.78 24.57 4.17
C PHE A 5 43.25 24.20 3.90
N ARG A 6 43.85 24.68 2.80
CA ARG A 6 45.25 24.38 2.45
C ARG A 6 46.27 25.04 3.39
N ASN A 7 45.88 26.15 4.02
CA ASN A 7 46.73 26.91 4.95
C ASN A 7 46.31 26.76 6.42
N VAL A 8 45.19 26.09 6.68
CA VAL A 8 44.68 25.85 8.04
C VAL A 8 45.26 24.53 8.53
N SER A 9 46.16 24.59 9.51
CA SER A 9 46.72 23.39 10.16
C SER A 9 46.07 23.18 11.52
N PRO A 10 45.26 22.12 11.72
CA PRO A 10 44.55 21.88 12.98
C PRO A 10 45.48 21.81 14.19
N ARG A 11 46.64 21.17 14.02
CA ARG A 11 47.67 21.08 15.07
C ARG A 11 48.20 22.45 15.49
N ARG A 12 48.40 23.37 14.53
CA ARG A 12 48.91 24.71 14.80
C ARG A 12 47.84 25.57 15.47
N ALA A 13 46.58 25.44 15.06
CA ALA A 13 45.45 26.12 15.69
C ALA A 13 45.30 25.74 17.18
N VAL A 14 45.47 24.45 17.51
CA VAL A 14 45.46 24.01 18.92
C VAL A 14 46.63 24.60 19.71
N ILE A 15 47.84 24.57 19.16
CA ILE A 15 49.02 25.14 19.84
C ILE A 15 48.87 26.65 20.05
N ASP A 16 48.40 27.37 19.03
CA ASP A 16 48.16 28.82 19.07
C ASP A 16 47.08 29.17 20.11
N PHE A 17 45.99 28.40 20.17
CA PHE A 17 44.97 28.55 21.19
C PHE A 17 45.52 28.37 22.62
N TRP A 18 46.35 27.35 22.84
CA TRP A 18 47.00 27.14 24.14
C TRP A 18 47.98 28.26 24.51
N GLN A 19 48.69 28.83 23.53
CA GLN A 19 49.56 29.99 23.74
C GLN A 19 48.77 31.23 24.16
N VAL A 20 47.66 31.54 23.48
CA VAL A 20 46.78 32.66 23.83
C VAL A 20 46.16 32.48 25.21
N LEU A 21 45.72 31.27 25.55
CA LEU A 21 45.18 30.97 26.88
C LEU A 21 46.24 31.02 27.98
N GLY A 22 47.49 30.65 27.69
CA GLY A 22 48.60 30.68 28.63
C GLY A 22 49.19 32.07 28.87
N THR A 23 48.93 33.02 27.97
CA THR A 23 49.47 34.37 28.04
C THR A 23 48.84 35.15 29.21
N PRO A 24 49.63 35.84 30.07
CA PRO A 24 49.10 36.70 31.11
C PRO A 24 48.36 37.89 30.48
N SER A 25 47.08 38.08 30.83
CA SER A 25 46.33 39.28 30.42
C SER A 25 45.39 39.70 31.55
N ASP A 26 45.23 41.02 31.71
CA ASP A 26 44.39 41.59 32.77
C ASP A 26 42.90 41.25 32.59
N TYR A 27 42.50 40.92 31.36
CA TYR A 27 41.12 40.61 31.00
C TYR A 27 40.82 39.11 30.89
N ARG A 28 41.79 38.22 31.17
CA ARG A 28 41.63 36.77 30.97
C ARG A 28 40.41 36.20 31.68
N VAL A 29 40.20 36.59 32.93
CA VAL A 29 39.08 36.11 33.75
C VAL A 29 37.76 36.65 33.22
N ILE A 30 37.70 37.95 32.88
CA ILE A 30 36.50 38.59 32.36
C ILE A 30 36.10 37.97 31.01
N ALA A 31 37.06 37.76 30.11
CA ALA A 31 36.83 37.12 28.82
C ALA A 31 36.32 35.69 28.96
N LEU A 32 36.87 34.91 29.90
CA LEU A 32 36.43 33.53 30.17
C LEU A 32 35.00 33.50 30.73
N VAL A 33 34.69 34.40 31.67
CA VAL A 33 33.33 34.54 32.21
C VAL A 33 32.35 34.92 31.11
N LEU A 34 32.68 35.90 30.26
CA LEU A 34 31.82 36.34 29.16
C LEU A 34 31.58 35.20 28.15
N ALA A 35 32.64 34.47 27.77
CA ALA A 35 32.53 33.33 26.87
C ALA A 35 31.65 32.21 27.45
N THR A 36 31.78 31.95 28.75
CA THR A 36 30.96 30.96 29.46
C THR A 36 29.50 31.39 29.52
N ILE A 37 29.23 32.67 29.79
CA ILE A 37 27.86 33.22 29.81
C ILE A 37 27.23 33.09 28.43
N ILE A 38 27.89 33.55 27.36
CA ILE A 38 27.35 33.52 26.00
C ILE A 38 27.10 32.09 25.55
N THR A 39 28.03 31.18 25.82
CA THR A 39 27.89 29.78 25.42
C THR A 39 26.79 29.10 26.25
N GLY A 40 26.77 29.35 27.56
CA GLY A 40 25.77 28.80 28.48
C GLY A 40 24.35 29.25 28.15
N THR A 41 24.15 30.53 27.80
CA THR A 41 22.82 31.03 27.44
C THR A 41 22.28 30.37 26.17
N ILE A 42 23.13 30.11 25.17
CA ILE A 42 22.75 29.38 23.96
C ILE A 42 22.30 27.95 24.31
N PHE A 43 23.06 27.22 25.13
CA PHE A 43 22.68 25.86 25.52
C PHE A 43 21.43 25.80 26.40
N VAL A 44 21.25 26.78 27.28
CA VAL A 44 20.02 26.90 28.08
C VAL A 44 18.81 27.18 27.20
N ALA A 45 18.94 28.09 26.23
CA ALA A 45 17.87 28.38 25.27
C ALA A 45 17.49 27.12 24.47
N LEU A 46 18.48 26.43 23.90
CA LEU A 46 18.27 25.19 23.16
C LEU A 46 17.65 24.07 24.01
N GLY A 47 18.07 23.94 25.27
CA GLY A 47 17.51 22.96 26.21
C GLY A 47 16.11 23.31 26.71
N SER A 48 15.74 24.59 26.70
CA SER A 48 14.40 25.06 27.09
C SER A 48 13.35 24.80 26.02
N GLU A 49 13.77 24.62 24.77
CA GLU A 49 12.94 24.18 23.65
C GLU A 49 12.74 22.66 23.73
N GLY A 50 12.04 22.21 24.78
CA GLY A 50 11.64 20.82 24.92
C GLY A 50 10.72 20.41 23.77
N GLY A 51 11.22 19.53 22.89
CA GLY A 51 10.37 18.88 21.90
C GLY A 51 9.26 18.11 22.62
N ARG A 52 7.99 18.39 22.28
CA ARG A 52 6.90 17.49 22.66
C ARG A 52 7.30 16.10 22.15
N GLY A 53 7.43 15.13 23.06
CA GLY A 53 7.61 13.73 22.66
C GLY A 53 6.54 13.36 21.63
N LEU A 54 6.87 12.44 20.72
CA LEU A 54 5.86 11.94 19.79
C LEU A 54 4.65 11.46 20.62
N PRO A 55 3.41 11.74 20.16
CA PRO A 55 2.24 11.22 20.82
C PRO A 55 2.34 9.69 20.95
N ASP A 56 1.85 9.15 22.06
CA ASP A 56 1.79 7.70 22.26
C ASP A 56 1.13 7.04 21.04
N PRO A 57 1.69 5.94 20.50
CA PRO A 57 1.10 5.26 19.36
C PRO A 57 -0.32 4.79 19.72
N PRO A 58 -1.25 4.78 18.74
CA PRO A 58 -2.63 4.40 18.99
C PRO A 58 -2.71 2.94 19.44
N LYS A 59 -3.62 2.66 20.38
CA LYS A 59 -3.98 1.30 20.77
C LYS A 59 -4.84 0.68 19.67
N VAL A 60 -4.29 -0.30 18.94
CA VAL A 60 -5.03 -1.05 17.92
C VAL A 60 -5.80 -2.19 18.61
N ILE A 61 -7.13 -2.15 18.52
CA ILE A 61 -8.01 -3.24 18.99
C ILE A 61 -8.43 -4.04 17.76
N TYR A 62 -8.06 -5.32 17.72
CA TYR A 62 -8.50 -6.24 16.68
C TYR A 62 -9.83 -6.87 17.07
N PHE A 63 -10.80 -6.85 16.16
CA PHE A 63 -12.06 -7.58 16.30
C PHE A 63 -12.07 -8.71 15.27
N PRO A 64 -12.28 -9.97 15.68
CA PRO A 64 -12.46 -11.05 14.72
C PRO A 64 -13.76 -10.82 13.96
N SER A 65 -13.68 -10.76 12.62
CA SER A 65 -14.86 -10.64 11.75
C SER A 65 -15.56 -11.99 11.54
N LEU A 66 -14.90 -13.10 11.85
CA LEU A 66 -15.45 -14.44 11.78
C LEU A 66 -15.59 -15.04 13.18
N ILE A 67 -16.63 -15.85 13.35
CA ILE A 67 -16.87 -16.61 14.58
C ILE A 67 -15.70 -17.58 14.78
N GLU A 68 -15.10 -17.55 15.97
CA GLU A 68 -14.04 -18.48 16.35
C GLU A 68 -14.58 -19.92 16.42
N GLY A 69 -13.80 -20.90 15.95
CA GLY A 69 -14.13 -22.33 16.05
C GLY A 69 -14.92 -22.92 14.87
N ARG A 70 -15.13 -22.17 13.80
CA ARG A 70 -15.72 -22.71 12.56
C ARG A 70 -14.81 -23.76 11.92
N THR A 71 -15.44 -24.78 11.34
CA THR A 71 -14.75 -25.81 10.57
C THR A 71 -14.58 -25.40 9.11
N ASP A 72 -13.54 -25.93 8.44
CA ASP A 72 -13.30 -25.71 7.01
C ASP A 72 -14.50 -26.15 6.15
N ALA A 73 -15.21 -27.20 6.56
CA ALA A 73 -16.41 -27.67 5.88
C ALA A 73 -17.56 -26.66 5.94
N GLU A 74 -17.78 -26.01 7.08
CA GLU A 74 -18.78 -24.95 7.24
C GLU A 74 -18.41 -23.69 6.44
N ILE A 75 -17.12 -23.35 6.39
CA ILE A 75 -16.60 -22.25 5.55
C ILE A 75 -16.86 -22.53 4.07
N LEU A 76 -16.55 -23.75 3.63
CA LEU A 76 -16.77 -24.14 2.25
C LEU A 76 -18.25 -24.12 1.87
N ALA A 77 -19.12 -24.66 2.73
CA ALA A 77 -20.57 -24.69 2.49
C ALA A 77 -21.19 -23.29 2.41
N GLU A 78 -20.80 -22.38 3.31
CA GLU A 78 -21.27 -20.99 3.27
C GLU A 78 -20.80 -20.28 2.00
N ASN A 79 -19.53 -20.46 1.63
CA ASN A 79 -18.97 -19.86 0.43
C ASN A 79 -19.72 -20.33 -0.83
N PHE A 80 -20.03 -21.62 -0.95
CA PHE A 80 -20.82 -22.11 -2.08
C PHE A 80 -22.22 -21.48 -2.15
N ALA A 81 -22.91 -21.39 -1.00
CA ALA A 81 -24.22 -20.78 -0.95
C ALA A 81 -24.18 -19.29 -1.34
N ALA A 82 -23.15 -18.57 -0.90
CA ALA A 82 -22.93 -17.17 -1.27
C ALA A 82 -22.60 -17.03 -2.76
N THR A 83 -21.65 -17.80 -3.29
CA THR A 83 -21.26 -17.76 -4.70
C THR A 83 -22.40 -18.16 -5.63
N ALA A 84 -23.26 -19.11 -5.23
CA ALA A 84 -24.42 -19.49 -6.03
C ALA A 84 -25.42 -18.33 -6.21
N LYS A 85 -25.64 -17.53 -5.17
CA LYS A 85 -26.50 -16.33 -5.26
C LYS A 85 -25.89 -15.28 -6.19
N VAL A 86 -24.61 -14.98 -6.01
CA VAL A 86 -23.90 -14.00 -6.85
C VAL A 86 -23.94 -14.42 -8.32
N ARG A 87 -23.64 -15.69 -8.64
CA ARG A 87 -23.71 -16.20 -10.02
C ARG A 87 -25.12 -16.14 -10.62
N ALA A 88 -26.16 -16.34 -9.80
CA ALA A 88 -27.54 -16.20 -10.26
C ALA A 88 -27.86 -14.74 -10.61
N GLU A 89 -27.46 -13.79 -9.76
CA GLU A 89 -27.61 -12.35 -10.02
C GLU A 89 -26.84 -11.92 -11.27
N GLU A 90 -25.57 -12.33 -11.41
CA GLU A 90 -24.75 -12.06 -12.61
C GLU A 90 -25.39 -12.60 -13.90
N ALA A 91 -25.99 -13.80 -13.84
CA ALA A 91 -26.68 -14.38 -14.98
C ALA A 91 -27.94 -13.57 -15.36
N GLU A 92 -28.70 -13.08 -14.37
CA GLU A 92 -29.85 -12.20 -14.60
C GLU A 92 -29.43 -10.85 -15.20
N GLU A 93 -28.33 -10.28 -14.72
CA GLU A 93 -27.77 -9.05 -15.26
C GLU A 93 -27.26 -9.22 -16.69
N GLU A 94 -26.52 -10.30 -16.98
CA GLU A 94 -26.05 -10.59 -18.34
C GLU A 94 -27.23 -10.77 -19.31
N ALA A 95 -28.30 -11.45 -18.86
CA ALA A 95 -29.53 -11.58 -19.63
C ALA A 95 -30.21 -10.22 -19.87
N ARG A 96 -30.24 -9.32 -18.87
CA ARG A 96 -30.77 -7.96 -19.04
C ARG A 96 -29.94 -7.15 -20.03
N GLN A 97 -28.62 -7.22 -19.92
CA GLN A 97 -27.71 -6.53 -20.83
C GLN A 97 -27.83 -7.08 -22.27
N GLU A 98 -28.06 -8.38 -22.44
CA GLU A 98 -28.31 -8.96 -23.75
C GLU A 98 -29.62 -8.47 -24.36
N ARG A 99 -30.69 -8.37 -23.57
CA ARG A 99 -31.95 -7.75 -24.02
C ARG A 99 -31.75 -6.30 -24.45
N MET A 100 -30.99 -5.51 -23.70
CA MET A 100 -30.66 -4.14 -24.06
C MET A 100 -29.89 -4.07 -25.38
N ARG A 101 -28.86 -4.91 -25.56
CA ARG A 101 -28.09 -5.01 -26.82
C ARG A 101 -28.99 -5.35 -28.01
N GLN A 102 -29.93 -6.29 -27.85
CA GLN A 102 -30.89 -6.64 -28.90
C GLN A 102 -31.83 -5.48 -29.24
N MET A 103 -32.29 -4.72 -28.24
CA MET A 103 -33.12 -3.53 -28.46
C MET A 103 -32.36 -2.45 -29.23
N TYR A 104 -31.11 -2.16 -28.85
CA TYR A 104 -30.26 -1.20 -29.58
C TYR A 104 -29.99 -1.64 -31.02
N ARG A 105 -29.78 -2.95 -31.23
CA ARG A 105 -29.64 -3.53 -32.55
C ARG A 105 -30.87 -3.27 -33.42
N ALA A 106 -32.06 -3.55 -32.89
CA ALA A 106 -33.32 -3.34 -33.61
C ALA A 106 -33.56 -1.87 -33.98
N VAL A 107 -33.21 -0.93 -33.09
CA VAL A 107 -33.31 0.52 -33.37
C VAL A 107 -32.30 0.96 -34.43
N GLY A 108 -31.06 0.47 -34.36
CA GLY A 108 -30.04 0.80 -35.36
C GLY A 108 -30.37 0.22 -36.74
N ASP A 109 -30.90 -1.00 -36.79
CA ASP A 109 -31.36 -1.64 -38.04
C ASP A 109 -32.51 -0.84 -38.69
N ALA A 110 -33.42 -0.29 -37.88
CA ALA A 110 -34.51 0.57 -38.34
C ALA A 110 -34.06 1.96 -38.81
N THR A 111 -32.93 2.47 -38.30
CA THR A 111 -32.39 3.81 -38.60
C THR A 111 -31.27 3.80 -39.65
N GLY A 112 -30.91 2.63 -40.18
CA GLY A 112 -29.89 2.47 -41.24
C GLY A 112 -28.45 2.42 -40.72
N VAL A 113 -28.25 2.16 -39.43
CA VAL A 113 -26.91 1.97 -38.82
C VAL A 113 -26.49 0.51 -38.95
N ASP A 114 -25.23 0.24 -39.34
CA ASP A 114 -24.67 -1.13 -39.40
C ASP A 114 -24.37 -1.66 -37.99
N THR A 115 -25.39 -2.21 -37.33
CA THR A 115 -25.28 -2.76 -35.97
C THR A 115 -24.72 -4.18 -35.91
N ALA A 116 -24.75 -4.91 -37.03
CA ALA A 116 -24.38 -6.31 -37.08
C ALA A 116 -22.88 -6.52 -36.87
N LYS A 117 -22.05 -5.68 -37.50
CA LYS A 117 -20.59 -5.72 -37.30
C LYS A 117 -20.19 -5.35 -35.88
N ALA A 118 -20.74 -4.25 -35.35
CA ALA A 118 -20.46 -3.80 -33.98
C ALA A 118 -20.86 -4.85 -32.93
N TYR A 119 -21.98 -5.56 -33.12
CA TYR A 119 -22.38 -6.65 -32.21
C TYR A 119 -21.42 -7.86 -32.30
N ALA A 120 -20.98 -8.23 -33.50
CA ALA A 120 -20.05 -9.34 -33.70
C ALA A 120 -18.67 -9.05 -33.09
N GLU A 121 -18.14 -7.85 -33.34
CA GLU A 121 -16.88 -7.36 -32.75
C GLU A 121 -16.97 -7.32 -31.22
N GLY A 122 -18.01 -6.69 -30.68
CA GLY A 122 -18.21 -6.62 -29.23
C GLY A 122 -18.48 -7.99 -28.56
N LYS A 123 -18.98 -9.00 -29.31
CA LYS A 123 -19.07 -10.37 -28.80
C LYS A 123 -17.70 -11.04 -28.77
N ALA A 124 -16.88 -10.85 -29.80
CA ALA A 124 -15.53 -11.38 -29.87
C ALA A 124 -14.63 -10.76 -28.78
N GLU A 125 -14.69 -9.45 -28.57
CA GLU A 125 -13.94 -8.76 -27.52
C GLU A 125 -14.32 -9.26 -26.12
N ARG A 126 -15.62 -9.35 -25.80
CA ARG A 126 -16.07 -9.88 -24.51
C ARG A 126 -15.65 -11.32 -24.27
N ALA A 127 -15.68 -12.17 -25.31
CA ALA A 127 -15.22 -13.55 -25.20
C ALA A 127 -13.69 -13.61 -24.95
N ALA A 128 -12.92 -12.75 -25.63
CA ALA A 128 -11.47 -12.67 -25.42
C ALA A 128 -11.12 -12.12 -24.03
N GLU A 129 -11.85 -11.13 -23.54
CA GLU A 129 -11.68 -10.56 -22.19
C GLU A 129 -12.03 -11.58 -21.11
N LYS A 130 -13.17 -12.27 -21.23
CA LYS A 130 -13.54 -13.37 -20.31
C LYS A 130 -12.45 -14.45 -20.29
N ALA A 131 -11.95 -14.87 -21.45
CA ALA A 131 -10.88 -15.87 -21.52
C ALA A 131 -9.56 -15.40 -20.89
N LYS A 132 -9.20 -14.11 -21.04
CA LYS A 132 -8.02 -13.53 -20.38
C LYS A 132 -8.19 -13.51 -18.85
N LEU A 133 -9.34 -13.06 -18.37
CA LEU A 133 -9.65 -13.02 -16.93
C LEU A 133 -9.64 -14.42 -16.33
N GLU A 134 -10.20 -15.42 -17.02
CA GLU A 134 -10.17 -16.82 -16.59
C GLU A 134 -8.73 -17.36 -16.52
N ALA A 135 -7.89 -17.07 -17.52
CA ALA A 135 -6.49 -17.48 -17.53
C ALA A 135 -5.66 -16.80 -16.43
N GLU A 136 -5.87 -15.50 -16.19
CA GLU A 136 -5.22 -14.78 -15.09
C GLU A 136 -5.66 -15.33 -13.73
N ARG A 137 -6.95 -15.63 -13.58
CA ARG A 137 -7.49 -16.25 -12.37
C ARG A 137 -6.86 -17.62 -12.12
N GLU A 138 -6.76 -18.45 -13.15
CA GLU A 138 -6.13 -19.77 -13.06
C GLU A 138 -4.65 -19.65 -12.66
N ALA A 139 -3.91 -18.70 -13.24
CA ALA A 139 -2.51 -18.45 -12.89
C ALA A 139 -2.33 -17.97 -11.44
N ILE A 140 -3.25 -17.13 -10.93
CA ILE A 140 -3.24 -16.69 -9.53
C ILE A 140 -3.50 -17.87 -8.60
N LEU A 141 -4.48 -18.72 -8.93
CA LEU A 141 -4.79 -19.91 -8.15
C LEU A 141 -3.60 -20.87 -8.12
N ASP A 142 -2.99 -21.17 -9.27
CA ASP A 142 -1.82 -22.07 -9.32
C ASP A 142 -0.66 -21.59 -8.45
N LYS A 143 -0.43 -20.27 -8.42
CA LYS A 143 0.68 -19.68 -7.65
C LYS A 143 0.43 -19.59 -6.14
N HIS A 144 -0.83 -19.41 -5.72
CA HIS A 144 -1.16 -19.01 -4.36
C HIS A 144 -2.14 -19.92 -3.62
N LEU A 145 -2.68 -20.94 -4.28
CA LEU A 145 -3.56 -21.89 -3.63
C LEU A 145 -2.76 -22.75 -2.65
N ILE A 146 -3.22 -22.76 -1.40
CA ILE A 146 -2.69 -23.64 -0.36
C ILE A 146 -3.51 -24.93 -0.41
N ASP A 147 -2.83 -26.07 -0.45
CA ASP A 147 -3.48 -27.38 -0.45
C ASP A 147 -4.36 -27.53 0.80
N ASN A 148 -5.66 -27.72 0.58
CA ASN A 148 -6.62 -27.99 1.64
C ASN A 148 -7.39 -29.28 1.27
N PRO A 149 -7.29 -30.35 2.08
CA PRO A 149 -7.91 -31.63 1.77
C PRO A 149 -9.44 -31.53 1.61
N VAL A 150 -10.11 -30.67 2.37
CA VAL A 150 -11.56 -30.45 2.30
C VAL A 150 -11.92 -29.78 0.96
N PHE A 151 -11.10 -28.83 0.50
CA PHE A 151 -11.29 -28.17 -0.79
C PHE A 151 -11.00 -29.12 -1.96
N ASP A 152 -9.95 -29.92 -1.86
CA ASP A 152 -9.56 -30.88 -2.90
C ASP A 152 -10.61 -31.99 -3.08
N GLU A 153 -11.18 -32.48 -1.98
CA GLU A 153 -12.31 -33.42 -2.02
C GLU A 153 -13.54 -32.79 -2.68
N ALA A 154 -13.87 -31.53 -2.35
CA ALA A 154 -14.97 -30.82 -2.97
C ALA A 154 -14.76 -30.53 -4.46
N LYS A 155 -13.52 -30.26 -4.88
CA LYS A 155 -13.13 -30.11 -6.29
C LYS A 155 -13.27 -31.42 -7.05
N LYS A 156 -12.79 -32.53 -6.48
CA LYS A 156 -12.95 -33.88 -7.06
C LYS A 156 -14.41 -34.30 -7.19
N ALA A 157 -15.26 -33.89 -6.23
CA ALA A 157 -16.70 -34.13 -6.26
C ALA A 157 -17.45 -33.27 -7.29
N GLY A 158 -16.77 -32.36 -8.01
CA GLY A 158 -17.39 -31.47 -8.99
C GLY A 158 -18.26 -30.37 -8.39
N LEU A 159 -18.24 -30.21 -7.05
CA LEU A 159 -18.96 -29.18 -6.32
C LEU A 159 -18.22 -27.83 -6.39
N ALA A 160 -16.89 -27.87 -6.50
CA ALA A 160 -16.07 -26.73 -6.86
C ALA A 160 -15.65 -26.84 -8.33
N LYS A 161 -16.39 -26.20 -9.25
CA LYS A 161 -15.66 -25.56 -10.36
C LYS A 161 -14.77 -24.53 -9.69
N ALA A 162 -13.50 -24.44 -10.12
CA ALA A 162 -12.60 -23.35 -9.69
C ALA A 162 -13.45 -22.08 -9.63
N PRO A 163 -13.43 -21.36 -8.48
CA PRO A 163 -14.35 -20.26 -8.27
C PRO A 163 -14.36 -19.38 -9.51
#